data_AF-M4DAK2-F1
#
_entry.id   AF-M4DAK2-F1
#
_cell.length_a   1.000
_cell.length_b   1.000
_cell.length_c   1.000
_cell.angle_alpha   90.00
_cell.angle_beta   90.00
_cell.angle_gamma   90.00
#
_symmetry.space_group_name_H-M   'P 1'
#
loop_
_entity.id
_entity.type
_entity.pdbx_description
1 polymer ?
#
loop_
_entity_poly.entity_id
_entity_poly.type
_entity_poly.pdbx_seq_one_letter_code
_entity_poly.pdbx_strand_id
1 'polypeptide(L)'
;MERFASESEALAHTLAEVLAEKLERKSNFFKENCVRNTCYVRMNRYPPCPKPSEVYGLMPHTDSDFLTILYQDQVGGLQLIKDNRWVAVKPNPRALIINIGDLFQAWSNGMYKSVEHRVMTNPTVERFSTAYFLCPSYDAVIECSGDCPSYRNFSFREFRQQVQDDVKKLGYKVGLPSSHKEVGDTHSTTRKKEVPSLKSEGEGIPALFVRGAPEQIWIKVRNDGIRETIKNMHTKSRARIQVVLSIYDLK
;
A
#
# COMPACT_ATOMS: atom_id res chain seq x y z
N MET A 1 6.94 18.62 14.54
CA MET A 1 7.20 17.36 13.81
C MET A 1 7.18 16.14 14.72
N GLU A 2 7.83 16.17 15.87
CA GLU A 2 7.85 15.06 16.84
C GLU A 2 6.45 14.55 17.22
N ARG A 3 5.50 15.45 17.51
CA ARG A 3 4.11 15.06 17.79
C ARG A 3 3.47 14.26 16.65
N PHE A 4 3.61 14.73 15.40
CA PHE A 4 3.07 14.03 14.24
C PHE A 4 3.69 12.63 14.11
N ALA A 5 5.01 12.52 14.29
CA ALA A 5 5.73 11.25 14.22
C ALA A 5 5.24 10.28 15.30
N SER A 6 5.12 10.72 16.56
CA SER A 6 4.67 9.88 17.67
C SER A 6 3.22 9.40 17.52
N GLU A 7 2.30 10.28 17.08
CA GLU A 7 0.90 9.89 16.86
C GLU A 7 0.76 8.95 15.65
N SER A 8 1.55 9.17 14.59
CA SER A 8 1.57 8.31 13.41
C SER A 8 2.21 6.95 13.71
N GLU A 9 3.26 6.91 14.53
CA GLU A 9 3.88 5.68 15.05
C GLU A 9 2.84 4.84 15.79
N ALA A 10 2.18 5.43 16.79
CA ALA A 10 1.14 4.73 17.55
C ALA A 10 0.01 4.20 16.65
N LEU A 11 -0.48 5.02 15.72
CA LEU A 11 -1.50 4.62 14.77
C LEU A 11 -1.02 3.48 13.86
N ALA A 12 0.17 3.59 13.27
CA ALA A 12 0.70 2.59 12.35
C ALA A 12 0.89 1.23 13.03
N HIS A 13 1.39 1.20 14.27
CA HIS A 13 1.48 -0.04 15.05
C HIS A 13 0.12 -0.67 15.30
N THR A 14 -0.87 0.11 15.76
CA THR A 14 -2.23 -0.41 15.97
C THR A 14 -2.83 -0.96 14.67
N LEU A 15 -2.64 -0.26 13.55
CA LEU A 15 -3.15 -0.72 12.26
C LEU A 15 -2.47 -2.01 11.80
N ALA A 16 -1.14 -2.11 11.94
CA ALA A 16 -0.40 -3.31 11.59
C ALA A 16 -0.87 -4.52 12.41
N GLU A 17 -1.08 -4.35 13.71
CA GLU A 17 -1.62 -5.39 14.61
C GLU A 17 -3.03 -5.82 14.21
N VAL A 18 -3.95 -4.88 13.97
CA VAL A 18 -5.33 -5.19 13.53
C VAL A 18 -5.33 -5.93 12.19
N LEU A 19 -4.50 -5.50 11.23
CA LEU A 19 -4.41 -6.15 9.92
C LEU A 19 -3.82 -7.56 10.02
N ALA A 20 -2.86 -7.76 10.92
CA ALA A 20 -2.25 -9.07 11.20
C ALA A 20 -3.23 -10.03 11.87
N GLU A 21 -4.01 -9.55 12.85
CA GLU A 21 -5.08 -10.32 13.49
C GLU A 21 -6.14 -10.79 12.49
N LYS A 22 -6.47 -9.98 11.49
CA LYS A 22 -7.40 -10.36 10.40
C LYS A 22 -6.88 -11.48 9.51
N LEU A 23 -5.57 -11.70 9.49
CA LEU A 23 -4.94 -12.85 8.84
C LEU A 23 -4.72 -14.03 9.79
N GLU A 24 -5.28 -13.96 11.01
CA GLU A 24 -5.08 -14.94 12.09
C GLU A 24 -3.61 -15.10 12.50
N ARG A 25 -2.76 -14.11 12.15
CA ARG A 25 -1.34 -14.05 12.50
C ARG A 25 -1.14 -13.11 13.67
N LYS A 26 -1.49 -13.58 14.87
CA LYS A 26 -1.06 -12.89 16.10
C LYS A 26 0.46 -12.92 16.14
N SER A 27 1.07 -11.74 16.07
CA SER A 27 2.51 -11.61 15.97
C SER A 27 2.97 -10.34 16.67
N ASN A 28 4.01 -10.47 17.49
CA ASN A 28 4.74 -9.32 18.03
C ASN A 28 5.73 -8.74 17.01
N PHE A 29 5.74 -9.27 15.78
CA PHE A 29 6.73 -8.94 14.75
C PHE A 29 6.88 -7.43 14.54
N PHE A 30 5.77 -6.69 14.38
CA PHE A 30 5.84 -5.24 14.13
C PHE A 30 6.40 -4.49 15.33
N LYS A 31 6.02 -4.88 16.55
CA LYS A 31 6.51 -4.27 17.79
C LYS A 31 8.01 -4.53 18.02
N GLU A 32 8.47 -5.73 17.69
CA GLU A 32 9.86 -6.14 17.88
C GLU A 32 10.80 -5.60 16.79
N ASN A 33 10.29 -5.46 15.55
CA ASN A 33 11.12 -5.11 14.40
C ASN A 33 10.95 -3.67 13.94
N CYS A 34 9.80 -3.03 14.13
CA CYS A 34 9.58 -1.63 13.74
C CYS A 34 9.72 -0.74 14.97
N VAL A 35 10.94 -0.29 15.24
CA VAL A 35 11.25 0.58 16.37
C VAL A 35 11.45 2.02 15.88
N ARG A 36 11.35 3.01 16.78
CA ARG A 36 11.37 4.44 16.41
C ARG A 36 12.52 4.85 15.48
N ASN A 37 13.72 4.27 15.63
CA ASN A 37 14.90 4.62 14.84
C ASN A 37 14.95 3.95 13.45
N THR A 38 14.04 3.03 13.14
CA THR A 38 13.93 2.39 11.82
C THR A 38 12.87 3.06 10.95
N CYS A 39 11.87 3.66 11.59
CA CYS A 39 10.85 4.48 10.94
C CYS A 39 11.33 5.90 10.65
N TYR A 40 10.69 6.58 9.69
CA TYR A 40 11.05 7.96 9.35
C TYR A 40 9.87 8.76 8.83
N VAL A 41 10.01 10.09 8.84
CA VAL A 41 9.06 11.04 8.26
C VAL A 41 9.67 11.70 7.03
N ARG A 42 8.92 11.75 5.93
CA ARG A 42 9.26 12.49 4.71
C ARG A 42 8.33 13.68 4.55
N MET A 43 8.90 14.88 4.54
CA MET A 43 8.19 16.11 4.19
C MET A 43 8.44 16.41 2.73
N ASN A 44 7.36 16.60 1.97
CA ASN A 44 7.44 16.84 0.54
C ASN A 44 6.87 18.22 0.24
N ARG A 45 7.59 18.98 -0.58
CA ARG A 45 7.15 20.23 -1.18
C ARG A 45 7.22 20.06 -2.69
N TYR A 46 6.12 20.33 -3.36
CA TYR A 46 6.01 20.29 -4.81
C TYR A 46 5.72 21.71 -5.31
N PRO A 47 6.72 22.42 -5.86
CA PRO A 47 6.52 23.77 -6.40
C PRO A 47 5.53 23.80 -7.57
N PRO A 48 4.97 24.98 -7.90
CA PRO A 48 4.18 25.14 -9.12
C PRO A 48 5.03 24.80 -10.35
N CYS A 49 4.42 24.14 -11.34
CA CYS A 49 5.09 23.70 -12.55
C CYS A 49 4.29 24.13 -13.79
N PRO A 50 4.85 24.94 -14.70
CA PRO A 50 4.14 25.44 -15.88
C PRO A 50 3.72 24.35 -16.87
N LYS A 51 4.25 23.12 -16.72
CA LYS A 51 3.95 21.97 -17.58
C LYS A 51 3.45 20.77 -16.75
N PRO A 52 2.29 20.89 -16.09
CA PRO A 52 1.86 19.91 -15.07
C PRO A 52 1.52 18.53 -15.62
N SER A 53 1.27 18.41 -16.93
CA SER A 53 1.03 17.14 -17.63
C SER A 53 2.31 16.42 -18.06
N GLU A 54 3.44 17.12 -18.11
CA GLU A 54 4.74 16.57 -18.57
C GLU A 54 5.67 16.21 -17.41
N VAL A 55 5.44 16.78 -16.22
CA VAL A 55 6.34 16.66 -15.07
C VAL A 55 5.64 16.05 -13.88
N TYR A 56 6.19 14.94 -13.40
CA TYR A 56 5.80 14.34 -12.13
C TYR A 56 6.38 15.15 -10.96
N GLY A 57 5.55 15.40 -9.96
CA GLY A 57 6.02 15.85 -8.65
C GLY A 57 6.73 14.71 -7.93
N LEU A 58 6.21 13.50 -8.08
CA LEU A 58 6.84 12.25 -7.66
C LEU A 58 6.49 11.16 -8.66
N MET A 59 7.51 10.47 -9.19
CA MET A 59 7.37 9.42 -10.19
C MET A 59 6.45 8.28 -9.69
N PRO A 60 5.80 7.53 -10.60
CA PRO A 60 5.14 6.26 -10.24
C PRO A 60 6.05 5.34 -9.43
N HIS A 61 5.57 4.88 -8.28
CA HIS A 61 6.29 3.96 -7.39
C HIS A 61 5.33 3.26 -6.41
N THR A 62 5.83 2.21 -5.78
CA THR A 62 5.28 1.63 -4.54
C THR A 62 6.17 2.01 -3.35
N ASP A 63 5.58 2.04 -2.15
CA ASP A 63 6.34 2.27 -0.92
C ASP A 63 7.00 0.97 -0.46
N SER A 64 8.27 1.05 -0.05
CA SER A 64 9.06 -0.13 0.35
C SER A 64 8.93 -0.49 1.84
N ASP A 65 7.96 0.10 2.55
CA ASP A 65 7.73 -0.03 3.99
C ASP A 65 6.63 -1.07 4.28
N PHE A 66 6.15 -1.13 5.53
CA PHE A 66 4.93 -1.87 5.86
C PHE A 66 3.68 -1.03 5.64
N LEU A 67 3.64 0.16 6.24
CA LEU A 67 2.50 1.06 6.21
C LEU A 67 2.97 2.50 6.14
N THR A 68 2.38 3.27 5.22
CA THR A 68 2.58 4.71 5.15
C THR A 68 1.36 5.45 5.68
N ILE A 69 1.58 6.40 6.59
CA ILE A 69 0.56 7.34 7.10
C ILE A 69 0.82 8.71 6.48
N LEU A 70 -0.07 9.17 5.62
CA LEU A 70 0.08 10.38 4.82
C LEU A 70 -0.93 11.45 5.22
N TYR A 71 -0.41 12.62 5.59
CA TYR A 71 -1.14 13.87 5.61
C TYR A 71 -0.85 14.65 4.32
N GLN A 72 -1.89 15.26 3.73
CA GLN A 72 -1.74 16.17 2.59
C GLN A 72 -2.58 17.43 2.78
N ASP A 73 -2.16 18.51 2.13
CA ASP A 73 -2.93 19.75 2.03
C ASP A 73 -4.17 19.61 1.11
N GLN A 74 -4.78 20.74 0.75
CA GLN A 74 -5.99 20.79 -0.08
C GLN A 74 -5.73 20.95 -1.59
N VAL A 75 -4.47 20.92 -2.04
CA VAL A 75 -4.11 21.18 -3.45
C VAL A 75 -4.39 19.96 -4.34
N GLY A 76 -4.28 18.75 -3.79
CA GLY A 76 -4.46 17.50 -4.53
C GLY A 76 -3.20 17.11 -5.30
N GLY A 77 -3.31 16.27 -6.33
CA GLY A 77 -2.19 15.83 -7.17
C GLY A 77 -1.72 14.40 -6.91
N LEU A 78 -2.00 13.81 -5.74
CA LEU A 78 -1.80 12.38 -5.51
C LEU A 78 -2.72 11.57 -6.43
N GLN A 79 -2.16 10.58 -7.12
CA GLN A 79 -2.87 9.61 -7.94
C GLN A 79 -2.39 8.20 -7.63
N LEU A 80 -3.28 7.23 -7.76
CA LEU A 80 -2.99 5.80 -7.60
C LEU A 80 -3.45 5.02 -8.81
N ILE A 81 -2.85 3.85 -9.04
CA ILE A 81 -3.31 2.92 -10.06
C ILE A 81 -4.48 2.08 -9.54
N LYS A 82 -5.59 2.07 -10.28
CA LYS A 82 -6.74 1.19 -10.07
C LYS A 82 -7.30 0.78 -11.42
N ASP A 83 -7.52 -0.52 -11.63
CA ASP A 83 -8.04 -1.08 -12.88
C ASP A 83 -7.27 -0.56 -14.13
N ASN A 84 -5.94 -0.53 -14.01
CA ASN A 84 -4.99 -0.01 -15.01
C ASN A 84 -5.21 1.47 -15.38
N ARG A 85 -5.82 2.25 -14.49
CA ARG A 85 -6.05 3.69 -14.68
C ARG A 85 -5.57 4.48 -13.48
N TRP A 86 -5.05 5.67 -13.75
CA TRP A 86 -4.68 6.62 -12.71
C TRP A 86 -5.93 7.29 -12.15
N VAL A 87 -6.17 7.12 -10.85
CA VAL A 87 -7.29 7.69 -10.12
C VAL A 87 -6.74 8.73 -9.15
N ALA A 88 -7.27 9.95 -9.20
CA ALA A 88 -6.90 11.00 -8.25
C ALA A 88 -7.33 10.61 -6.83
N VAL A 89 -6.65 11.17 -5.82
CA VAL A 89 -7.06 11.09 -4.41
C VAL A 89 -7.47 12.47 -3.95
N LYS A 90 -8.74 12.63 -3.60
CA LYS A 90 -9.34 13.93 -3.27
C LYS A 90 -8.85 14.34 -1.89
N PRO A 91 -8.27 15.54 -1.74
CA PRO A 91 -7.94 16.06 -0.43
C PRO A 91 -9.12 16.04 0.51
N ASN A 92 -8.86 15.68 1.76
CA ASN A 92 -9.84 15.72 2.82
C ASN A 92 -9.18 16.24 4.10
N PRO A 93 -9.54 17.43 4.60
CA PRO A 93 -8.85 18.05 5.72
C PRO A 93 -9.07 17.31 7.04
N ARG A 94 -9.99 16.34 7.08
CA ARG A 94 -10.34 15.53 8.25
C ARG A 94 -9.91 14.07 8.10
N ALA A 95 -8.93 13.79 7.25
CA ALA A 95 -8.48 12.43 6.96
C ALA A 95 -6.96 12.35 6.90
N LEU A 96 -6.44 11.20 7.33
CA LEU A 96 -5.15 10.68 6.90
C LEU A 96 -5.37 9.65 5.80
N ILE A 97 -4.36 9.49 4.96
CA ILE A 97 -4.28 8.44 3.95
C ILE A 97 -3.37 7.33 4.51
N ILE A 98 -3.79 6.08 4.34
CA ILE A 98 -3.03 4.91 4.76
C ILE A 98 -2.72 4.10 3.50
N ASN A 99 -1.44 3.81 3.26
CA ASN A 99 -1.00 2.96 2.15
C ASN A 99 -0.37 1.66 2.70
N ILE A 100 -0.59 0.55 2.00
CA ILE A 100 0.10 -0.72 2.23
C ILE A 100 1.41 -0.68 1.45
N GLY A 101 2.53 -0.92 2.13
CA GLY A 101 3.84 -1.02 1.50
C GLY A 101 4.16 -2.44 1.04
N ASP A 102 5.23 -2.57 0.26
CA ASP A 102 5.68 -3.83 -0.32
C ASP A 102 6.01 -4.88 0.74
N LEU A 103 6.57 -4.47 1.89
CA LEU A 103 6.91 -5.42 2.95
C LEU A 103 5.65 -6.04 3.54
N PHE A 104 4.57 -5.27 3.68
CA PHE A 104 3.31 -5.82 4.21
C PHE A 104 2.62 -6.69 3.19
N GLN A 105 2.72 -6.36 1.89
CA GLN A 105 2.27 -7.24 0.83
C GLN A 105 3.02 -8.58 0.87
N ALA A 106 4.35 -8.56 0.96
CA ALA A 106 5.15 -9.79 1.04
C ALA A 106 4.83 -10.59 2.31
N TRP A 107 4.84 -9.91 3.46
CA TRP A 107 4.53 -10.51 4.76
C TRP A 107 3.16 -11.18 4.74
N SER A 108 2.13 -10.51 4.22
CA SER A 108 0.76 -11.04 4.13
C SER A 108 0.52 -12.04 3.00
N ASN A 109 1.57 -12.51 2.31
CA ASN A 109 1.47 -13.37 1.12
C ASN A 109 0.51 -12.80 0.05
N GLY A 110 0.54 -11.49 -0.13
CA GLY A 110 -0.23 -10.81 -1.16
C GLY A 110 -1.70 -10.63 -0.84
N MET A 111 -2.16 -10.94 0.38
CA MET A 111 -3.53 -10.67 0.81
C MET A 111 -3.85 -9.17 0.85
N TYR A 112 -2.87 -8.37 1.28
CA TYR A 112 -2.91 -6.92 1.13
C TYR A 112 -1.99 -6.49 0.01
N LYS A 113 -2.43 -5.51 -0.81
CA LYS A 113 -1.71 -5.08 -2.00
C LYS A 113 -1.06 -3.72 -1.79
N SER A 114 0.22 -3.63 -2.09
CA SER A 114 0.92 -2.37 -2.31
C SER A 114 0.54 -1.81 -3.67
N VAL A 115 0.29 -0.51 -3.71
CA VAL A 115 -0.37 0.15 -4.83
C VAL A 115 0.59 1.16 -5.41
N GLU A 116 0.78 1.06 -6.73
CA GLU A 116 1.53 2.07 -7.45
C GLU A 116 0.81 3.41 -7.36
N HIS A 117 1.55 4.44 -6.97
CA HIS A 117 1.04 5.78 -6.83
C HIS A 117 2.08 6.81 -7.33
N ARG A 118 1.59 7.99 -7.67
CA ARG A 118 2.39 9.10 -8.19
C ARG A 118 1.83 10.43 -7.71
N VAL A 119 2.61 11.50 -7.86
CA VAL A 119 2.14 12.86 -7.61
C VAL A 119 2.29 13.67 -8.88
N MET A 120 1.19 14.25 -9.35
CA MET A 120 1.18 15.23 -10.44
C MET A 120 1.48 16.63 -9.87
N THR A 121 2.17 17.46 -10.65
CA THR A 121 2.40 18.85 -10.28
C THR A 121 1.17 19.71 -10.56
N ASN A 122 1.12 20.89 -9.95
CA ASN A 122 0.07 21.89 -10.15
C ASN A 122 0.67 23.12 -10.84
N PRO A 123 -0.03 23.78 -11.78
CA PRO A 123 0.53 24.90 -12.52
C PRO A 123 0.76 26.18 -11.71
N THR A 124 -0.01 26.38 -10.64
CA THR A 124 -0.09 27.69 -9.97
C THR A 124 0.12 27.63 -8.46
N VAL A 125 -0.20 26.51 -7.82
CA VAL A 125 -0.19 26.37 -6.37
C VAL A 125 0.82 25.31 -5.93
N GLU A 126 1.67 25.63 -4.96
CA GLU A 126 2.56 24.64 -4.36
C GLU A 126 1.78 23.65 -3.49
N ARG A 127 2.20 22.39 -3.49
CA ARG A 127 1.60 21.32 -2.68
C ARG A 127 2.57 20.88 -1.60
N PHE A 128 2.04 20.59 -0.41
CA PHE A 128 2.75 19.99 0.72
C PHE A 128 2.12 18.67 1.15
N SER A 129 2.98 17.72 1.54
CA SER A 129 2.53 16.50 2.20
C SER A 129 3.58 15.93 3.15
N THR A 130 3.11 15.33 4.24
CA THR A 130 3.96 14.70 5.27
C THR A 130 3.59 13.24 5.38
N ALA A 131 4.56 12.36 5.16
CA ALA A 131 4.38 10.91 5.20
C ALA A 131 5.23 10.30 6.32
N TYR A 132 4.64 9.47 7.17
CA TYR A 132 5.33 8.61 8.12
C TYR A 132 5.39 7.18 7.55
N PHE A 133 6.55 6.55 7.60
CA PHE A 133 6.78 5.19 7.07
C PHE A 133 7.08 4.23 8.23
N LEU A 134 6.23 3.22 8.42
CA LEU A 134 6.48 2.13 9.37
C LEU A 134 7.43 1.12 8.74
N CYS A 135 8.71 1.17 9.13
CA CYS A 135 9.76 0.32 8.59
C CYS A 135 10.36 -0.57 9.67
N PRO A 136 10.72 -1.82 9.34
CA PRO A 136 11.46 -2.65 10.27
C PRO A 136 12.96 -2.27 10.32
N SER A 137 13.68 -2.88 11.25
CA SER A 137 15.14 -2.93 11.22
C SER A 137 15.64 -3.54 9.91
N TYR A 138 16.84 -3.14 9.49
CA TYR A 138 17.41 -3.65 8.25
C TYR A 138 17.60 -5.17 8.26
N ASP A 139 17.89 -5.74 9.42
CA ASP A 139 18.14 -7.18 9.56
C ASP A 139 16.87 -8.00 9.82
N ALA A 140 15.70 -7.34 9.94
CA ALA A 140 14.43 -8.04 10.05
C ALA A 140 14.14 -8.85 8.78
N VAL A 141 13.87 -10.13 8.98
CA VAL A 141 13.48 -11.06 7.90
C VAL A 141 11.98 -10.96 7.67
N ILE A 142 11.61 -10.72 6.42
CA ILE A 142 10.22 -10.68 5.98
C ILE A 142 9.83 -12.09 5.55
N GLU A 143 9.07 -12.76 6.41
CA GLU A 143 8.59 -14.12 6.16
C GLU A 143 7.16 -14.09 5.60
N CYS A 144 7.04 -14.65 4.40
CA CYS A 144 5.76 -14.81 3.72
C CYS A 144 4.87 -15.83 4.47
N SER A 145 3.60 -15.50 4.72
CA SER A 145 2.68 -16.45 5.36
C SER A 145 2.16 -17.57 4.46
N GLY A 146 1.84 -18.71 5.08
CA GLY A 146 0.99 -19.75 4.52
C GLY A 146 1.76 -20.88 3.83
N ASP A 147 1.03 -21.95 3.50
CA ASP A 147 1.62 -23.21 2.99
C ASP A 147 2.17 -23.08 1.55
N CYS A 148 1.75 -22.04 0.82
CA CYS A 148 2.21 -21.74 -0.53
C CYS A 148 2.68 -20.27 -0.61
N PRO A 149 3.95 -19.98 -0.27
CA PRO A 149 4.45 -18.62 -0.26
C PRO A 149 4.65 -18.10 -1.69
N SER A 150 4.05 -16.95 -2.02
CA SER A 150 4.22 -16.28 -3.33
C SER A 150 5.55 -15.52 -3.42
N TYR A 151 6.15 -15.19 -2.28
CA TYR A 151 7.38 -14.42 -2.17
C TYR A 151 8.43 -15.24 -1.42
N ARG A 152 9.70 -15.09 -1.80
CA ARG A 152 10.80 -15.65 -0.99
C ARG A 152 10.94 -14.88 0.32
N ASN A 153 11.59 -15.48 1.31
CA ASN A 153 12.05 -14.74 2.48
C ASN A 153 13.23 -13.83 2.08
N PHE A 154 13.27 -12.63 2.66
CA PHE A 154 14.34 -11.67 2.45
C PHE A 154 14.45 -10.74 3.66
N SER A 155 15.64 -10.20 3.91
CA SER A 155 15.79 -9.12 4.89
C SER A 155 15.41 -7.77 4.29
N PHE A 156 14.99 -6.80 5.11
CA PHE A 156 14.75 -5.44 4.61
C PHE A 156 16.02 -4.83 3.99
N ARG A 157 17.20 -5.16 4.51
CA ARG A 157 18.51 -4.80 3.95
C ARG A 157 18.66 -5.30 2.52
N GLU A 158 18.42 -6.58 2.28
CA GLU A 158 18.49 -7.18 0.94
C GLU A 158 17.53 -6.48 -0.02
N PHE A 159 16.29 -6.27 0.40
CA PHE A 159 15.30 -5.63 -0.45
C PHE A 159 15.67 -4.18 -0.80
N ARG A 160 16.18 -3.41 0.17
CA ARG A 160 16.64 -2.04 -0.09
C ARG A 160 17.83 -2.01 -1.03
N GLN A 161 18.79 -2.93 -0.89
CA GLN A 161 19.93 -3.03 -1.78
C GLN A 161 19.46 -3.36 -3.21
N GLN A 162 18.53 -4.32 -3.34
CA GLN A 162 17.93 -4.64 -4.64
C GLN A 162 17.25 -3.41 -5.26
N VAL A 163 16.41 -2.68 -4.51
CA VAL A 163 15.75 -1.47 -5.01
C VAL A 163 16.75 -0.40 -5.46
N GLN A 164 17.85 -0.21 -4.71
CA GLN A 164 18.91 0.72 -5.09
C GLN A 164 19.60 0.32 -6.38
N ASP A 165 19.91 -0.97 -6.53
CA ASP A 165 20.55 -1.52 -7.73
C ASP A 165 19.61 -1.44 -8.94
N ASP A 166 18.32 -1.76 -8.77
CA ASP A 166 17.30 -1.66 -9.80
C ASP A 166 17.18 -0.22 -10.31
N VAL A 167 17.01 0.75 -9.40
CA VAL A 167 16.90 2.16 -9.77
C VAL A 167 18.18 2.65 -10.46
N LYS A 168 19.35 2.22 -9.99
CA LYS A 168 20.63 2.61 -10.60
C LYS A 168 20.82 2.03 -12.01
N LYS A 169 20.37 0.81 -12.25
CA LYS A 169 20.58 0.09 -13.52
C LYS A 169 19.47 0.34 -14.54
N LEU A 170 18.22 0.39 -14.08
CA LEU A 170 17.01 0.39 -14.91
C LEU A 170 16.25 1.72 -14.86
N GLY A 171 16.51 2.56 -13.84
CA GLY A 171 15.77 3.79 -13.60
C GLY A 171 14.42 3.58 -12.89
N TYR A 172 14.06 2.34 -12.59
CA TYR A 172 12.84 1.99 -11.85
C TYR A 172 13.08 0.75 -10.97
N LYS A 173 12.19 0.56 -10.00
CA LYS A 173 12.19 -0.59 -9.08
C LYS A 173 11.52 -1.80 -9.72
N VAL A 174 12.15 -2.98 -9.68
CA VAL A 174 11.56 -4.21 -10.24
C VAL A 174 10.42 -4.75 -9.36
N GLY A 175 10.58 -4.67 -8.03
CA GLY A 175 9.54 -5.04 -7.08
C GLY A 175 9.93 -6.21 -6.16
N LEU A 176 8.92 -6.85 -5.57
CA LEU A 176 9.11 -7.92 -4.59
C LEU A 176 9.68 -9.20 -5.23
N PRO A 177 10.62 -9.89 -4.55
CA PRO A 177 11.21 -11.10 -5.09
C PRO A 177 10.25 -12.30 -4.96
N SER A 178 9.93 -12.93 -6.09
CA SER A 178 9.05 -14.11 -6.15
C SER A 178 9.70 -15.37 -5.59
N SER A 179 8.89 -16.29 -5.06
CA SER A 179 9.34 -17.62 -4.59
C SER A 179 9.61 -18.60 -5.74
N HIS A 180 8.98 -18.41 -6.90
CA HIS A 180 9.27 -19.18 -8.09
C HIS A 180 10.58 -18.69 -8.72
N LYS A 181 11.55 -19.59 -8.86
CA LYS A 181 12.72 -19.35 -9.72
C LYS A 181 12.20 -19.05 -11.13
N GLU A 182 12.47 -17.87 -11.67
CA GLU A 182 12.39 -17.70 -13.11
C GLU A 182 13.38 -18.68 -13.74
N VAL A 183 12.85 -19.76 -14.33
CA VAL A 183 13.56 -20.50 -15.36
C VAL A 183 13.69 -19.52 -16.51
N GLY A 184 14.91 -19.10 -16.79
CA GLY A 184 15.18 -18.16 -17.87
C GLY A 184 14.63 -18.70 -19.18
N ASP A 185 13.97 -17.83 -19.95
CA ASP A 185 14.12 -17.85 -21.39
C ASP A 185 13.86 -16.48 -22.00
N THR A 186 14.82 -16.10 -22.83
CA THR A 186 14.86 -14.91 -23.66
C THR A 186 13.85 -14.97 -24.82
N HIS A 187 13.49 -13.79 -25.31
CA HIS A 187 12.85 -13.45 -26.59
C HIS A 187 11.31 -13.42 -26.68
N SER A 188 10.86 -12.29 -27.23
CA SER A 188 9.51 -11.89 -27.61
C SER A 188 8.73 -12.96 -28.36
N THR A 189 7.41 -13.06 -28.14
CA THR A 189 6.44 -12.92 -29.24
C THR A 189 5.05 -12.59 -28.67
N THR A 190 4.45 -11.55 -29.22
CA THR A 190 3.02 -11.24 -29.22
C THR A 190 2.18 -12.43 -29.69
N ARG A 191 1.22 -12.89 -28.88
CA ARG A 191 0.01 -13.56 -29.39
C ARG A 191 -1.22 -13.09 -28.62
N LYS A 192 -2.09 -12.38 -29.36
CA LYS A 192 -3.51 -12.22 -29.06
C LYS A 192 -4.11 -13.62 -28.86
N LYS A 193 -4.91 -13.81 -27.82
CA LYS A 193 -5.84 -14.95 -27.74
C LYS A 193 -7.27 -14.41 -27.72
N GLU A 194 -8.02 -14.86 -28.72
CA GLU A 194 -9.44 -14.66 -28.90
C GLU A 194 -10.26 -15.32 -27.78
N VAL A 195 -11.44 -14.77 -27.52
CA VAL A 195 -12.42 -15.24 -26.55
C VAL A 195 -13.44 -16.13 -27.27
N PRO A 196 -13.65 -17.39 -26.87
CA PRO A 196 -14.81 -18.15 -27.32
C PRO A 196 -16.01 -17.91 -26.39
N SER A 197 -17.15 -17.58 -26.99
CA SER A 197 -18.46 -17.57 -26.34
C SER A 197 -19.03 -18.99 -26.24
N LEU A 198 -19.72 -19.32 -25.15
CA LEU A 198 -20.78 -20.35 -25.13
C LEU A 198 -21.66 -20.21 -23.87
N LYS A 199 -22.90 -20.66 -24.06
CA LYS A 199 -24.14 -20.28 -23.39
C LYS A 199 -24.44 -21.06 -22.09
N SER A 200 -25.50 -20.59 -21.45
CA SER A 200 -26.16 -20.95 -20.18
C SER A 200 -26.79 -22.34 -20.07
N GLU A 201 -27.26 -22.62 -18.84
CA GLU A 201 -28.07 -23.73 -18.29
C GLU A 201 -27.23 -24.86 -17.66
N GLY A 202 -27.44 -25.33 -16.42
CA GLY A 202 -28.41 -25.07 -15.35
C GLY A 202 -28.11 -26.04 -14.18
N GLU A 203 -28.35 -25.57 -12.95
CA GLU A 203 -28.55 -26.30 -11.67
C GLU A 203 -27.42 -27.17 -11.05
N GLY A 204 -27.05 -26.83 -9.80
CA GLY A 204 -27.14 -27.85 -8.76
C GLY A 204 -25.96 -28.17 -7.81
N ILE A 205 -25.00 -27.30 -7.51
CA ILE A 205 -24.12 -27.44 -6.30
C ILE A 205 -23.72 -26.02 -5.82
N PRO A 206 -23.84 -25.64 -4.54
CA PRO A 206 -23.34 -24.34 -4.08
C PRO A 206 -21.81 -24.35 -4.18
N ALA A 207 -21.32 -23.73 -5.24
CA ALA A 207 -19.90 -23.58 -5.51
C ALA A 207 -19.22 -22.80 -4.38
N LEU A 208 -18.19 -23.42 -3.82
CA LEU A 208 -17.17 -22.81 -2.98
C LEU A 208 -16.34 -21.85 -3.86
N PHE A 209 -16.92 -20.70 -4.22
CA PHE A 209 -16.18 -19.61 -4.85
C PHE A 209 -15.47 -18.81 -3.75
N VAL A 210 -14.17 -19.03 -3.60
CA VAL A 210 -13.27 -18.02 -3.03
C VAL A 210 -13.12 -16.92 -4.09
N ARG A 211 -14.15 -16.08 -4.24
CA ARG A 211 -14.11 -14.84 -5.02
C ARG A 211 -14.06 -13.67 -4.06
N GLY A 212 -13.04 -12.83 -4.23
CA GLY A 212 -12.94 -11.51 -3.60
C GLY A 212 -12.00 -11.49 -2.40
N ALA A 213 -10.69 -11.49 -2.67
CA ALA A 213 -9.79 -10.78 -1.76
C ALA A 213 -10.28 -9.32 -1.73
N PRO A 214 -10.65 -8.77 -0.57
CA PRO A 214 -11.26 -7.46 -0.52
C PRO A 214 -10.25 -6.39 -0.94
N GLU A 215 -10.79 -5.46 -1.72
CA GLU A 215 -10.21 -4.21 -2.19
C GLU A 215 -9.46 -3.46 -1.06
N GLN A 216 -8.41 -2.73 -1.45
CA GLN A 216 -7.55 -1.89 -0.61
C GLN A 216 -8.27 -1.23 0.57
N ILE A 217 -7.69 -1.36 1.76
CA ILE A 217 -8.23 -0.81 3.00
C ILE A 217 -7.80 0.65 3.16
N TRP A 218 -8.73 1.58 2.91
CA TRP A 218 -8.57 3.01 3.17
C TRP A 218 -9.06 3.39 4.57
N ILE A 219 -8.18 3.38 5.57
CA ILE A 219 -8.60 3.76 6.93
C ILE A 219 -8.54 5.28 7.06
N LYS A 220 -9.67 5.94 6.81
CA LYS A 220 -9.84 7.33 7.22
C LYS A 220 -10.03 7.38 8.73
N VAL A 221 -9.00 7.85 9.42
CA VAL A 221 -9.10 8.16 10.84
C VAL A 221 -9.46 9.63 10.99
N ARG A 222 -10.59 9.94 11.66
CA ARG A 222 -10.92 11.31 12.05
C ARG A 222 -9.98 11.72 13.18
N ASN A 223 -9.34 12.89 13.05
CA ASN A 223 -8.33 13.39 13.98
C ASN A 223 -8.85 13.48 15.44
N ASP A 224 -10.14 13.77 15.60
CA ASP A 224 -10.77 13.93 16.92
C ASP A 224 -11.19 12.58 17.57
N GLY A 225 -11.00 11.46 16.86
CA GLY A 225 -11.60 10.15 17.19
C GLY A 225 -10.71 8.95 16.86
N ILE A 226 -9.39 9.12 16.78
CA ILE A 226 -8.44 8.02 16.55
C ILE A 226 -8.67 6.88 17.55
N ARG A 227 -8.76 7.22 18.85
CA ARG A 227 -9.01 6.27 19.93
C ARG A 227 -10.36 5.57 19.83
N GLU A 228 -11.43 6.27 19.45
CA GLU A 228 -12.77 5.69 19.34
C GLU A 228 -12.92 4.81 18.09
N THR A 229 -12.24 5.18 17.00
CA THR A 229 -12.15 4.38 15.77
C THR A 229 -11.44 3.06 16.05
N ILE A 230 -10.32 3.11 16.79
CA ILE A 230 -9.55 1.93 17.24
C ILE A 230 -10.38 1.07 18.22
N LYS A 231 -11.06 1.68 19.19
CA LYS A 231 -11.94 0.96 20.14
C LYS A 231 -13.11 0.24 19.45
N ASN A 232 -13.71 0.84 18.43
CA ASN A 232 -14.77 0.22 17.65
C ASN A 232 -14.24 -0.93 16.76
N MET A 233 -12.95 -0.94 16.39
CA MET A 233 -12.33 -2.05 15.66
C MET A 233 -12.18 -3.32 16.53
N HIS A 234 -11.91 -3.16 17.84
CA HIS A 234 -11.72 -4.30 18.76
C HIS A 234 -13.02 -4.93 19.30
N THR A 235 -14.14 -4.22 19.31
CA THR A 235 -15.32 -4.60 20.13
C THR A 235 -16.46 -5.32 19.39
N LYS A 236 -16.46 -5.41 18.05
CA LYS A 236 -17.56 -6.05 17.31
C LYS A 236 -17.06 -7.19 16.41
N SER A 237 -17.27 -8.42 16.85
CA SER A 237 -16.97 -9.68 16.14
C SER A 237 -17.80 -9.93 14.87
N ARG A 238 -18.71 -9.02 14.48
CA ARG A 238 -19.52 -9.08 13.24
C ARG A 238 -19.78 -7.72 12.58
N ALA A 239 -19.07 -6.65 12.97
CA ALA A 239 -19.23 -5.36 12.30
C ALA A 239 -18.51 -5.37 10.95
N ARG A 240 -19.28 -5.13 9.88
CA ARG A 240 -18.73 -4.69 8.60
C ARG A 240 -17.76 -3.54 8.88
N ILE A 241 -16.51 -3.74 8.47
CA ILE A 241 -15.47 -2.72 8.50
C ILE A 241 -16.00 -1.50 7.75
N GLN A 242 -16.49 -0.49 8.46
CA GLN A 242 -16.78 0.81 7.87
C GLN A 242 -15.49 1.64 7.91
N VAL A 243 -14.49 1.12 7.21
CA VAL A 243 -13.47 1.91 6.51
C VAL A 243 -14.24 2.94 5.72
N VAL A 244 -14.03 4.23 5.99
CA VAL A 244 -14.54 5.25 5.07
C VAL A 244 -13.69 5.14 3.82
N LEU A 245 -14.09 4.19 2.96
CA LEU A 245 -13.94 4.30 1.53
C LEU A 245 -14.52 5.68 1.20
N SER A 246 -13.66 6.64 0.92
CA SER A 246 -14.11 7.75 0.09
C SER A 246 -14.29 7.15 -1.30
N ILE A 247 -15.40 6.45 -1.51
CA ILE A 247 -16.03 6.39 -2.80
C ILE A 247 -16.17 7.85 -3.18
N TYR A 248 -15.50 8.25 -4.25
CA TYR A 248 -15.86 9.51 -4.87
C TYR A 248 -17.37 9.47 -5.15
N ASP A 249 -18.08 10.54 -4.78
CA ASP A 249 -19.12 11.04 -5.67
C ASP A 249 -18.44 11.29 -7.03
N LEU A 250 -18.36 10.25 -7.84
CA LEU A 250 -18.43 10.38 -9.28
C LEU A 250 -19.93 10.58 -9.53
N LYS A 251 -20.28 11.76 -10.07
CA LYS A 251 -21.65 12.05 -10.48
C LYS A 251 -22.25 10.89 -11.28
#